data_AF-A0A1V4QK21-F1
#
_entry.id   AF-A0A1V4QK21-F1
#
_cell.length_a   1.000
_cell.length_b   1.000
_cell.length_c   1.000
_cell.angle_alpha   90.00
_cell.angle_beta   90.00
_cell.angle_gamma   90.00
#
_symmetry.space_group_name_H-M   'P 1'
#
loop_
_entity.id
_entity.type
_entity.pdbx_description
1 polymer ?
#
loop_
_entity_poly.entity_id
_entity_poly.type
_entity_poly.pdbx_seq_one_letter_code
_entity_poly.pdbx_strand_id
1 'polypeptide(L)'
;MPSVIDIEHPNPEIRQGVVCPLAQTLANVVPSTINFNNYGAKLYSPVIYFGRGPKELRRSLRTLGKQLKVSPFAIERATRCGETAMTNFYRTIQARGREIMQQLGPQELAMVIVSRPYNGFDPGVNLNLPRKLRQLGQLAIPMDFLPLDEVQDVEDIKPMYWRYGQKILSAAELIRNDPRLQAIYVTNFGCGPDSFIQHFFKDKMRGKPYLEIEIDEHSSDVGAVTRLEAFMDSLKNVPYQPFQKPASPYRRRIKDPMQRKIFLPPMTDHALALVAAFQACGVDSEALPESDEETLILGRKYTSGKECYPCILTTGDMVKMVQRPDFDPEHSAFFMPSGYGPCRFGQYHRFQRLILDELGYAQVPIYAPDQSETMYEELGMVGRTGCCGRPERALRV
;
A
#
# COMPACT_ATOMS: atom_id res chain seq x y z
N MET A 1 6.67 -18.60 -15.90
CA MET A 1 6.60 -17.28 -15.25
C MET A 1 5.16 -16.99 -14.86
N PRO A 2 4.79 -17.20 -13.59
CA PRO A 2 3.40 -17.01 -13.15
C PRO A 2 3.01 -15.54 -13.05
N SER A 3 1.75 -15.25 -13.35
CA SER A 3 1.07 -14.02 -12.92
C SER A 3 0.45 -14.26 -11.55
N VAL A 4 1.15 -13.84 -10.49
CA VAL A 4 0.66 -13.96 -9.12
C VAL A 4 -0.19 -12.74 -8.79
N ILE A 5 -1.50 -12.94 -8.59
CA ILE A 5 -2.46 -11.82 -8.45
C ILE A 5 -2.56 -11.31 -7.01
N ASP A 6 -2.70 -12.23 -6.06
CA ASP A 6 -2.95 -11.94 -4.66
C ASP A 6 -2.20 -12.90 -3.74
N ILE A 7 -2.03 -12.46 -2.50
CA ILE A 7 -1.39 -13.15 -1.38
C ILE A 7 -2.24 -12.86 -0.14
N GLU A 8 -2.57 -13.91 0.61
CA GLU A 8 -3.39 -13.79 1.81
C GLU A 8 -2.69 -12.99 2.92
N HIS A 9 -3.49 -12.25 3.67
CA HIS A 9 -3.09 -11.71 4.97
C HIS A 9 -3.66 -12.63 6.07
N PRO A 10 -2.87 -13.04 7.08
CA PRO A 10 -3.36 -13.99 8.09
C PRO A 10 -4.39 -13.38 9.06
N ASN A 11 -4.36 -12.07 9.29
CA ASN A 11 -5.41 -11.37 10.04
C ASN A 11 -6.71 -11.27 9.20
N PRO A 12 -7.85 -11.83 9.67
CA PRO A 12 -9.12 -11.84 8.93
C PRO A 12 -9.76 -10.47 8.72
N GLU A 13 -9.35 -9.44 9.49
CA GLU A 13 -9.83 -8.07 9.31
C GLU A 13 -9.25 -7.41 8.06
N ILE A 14 -8.11 -7.92 7.57
CA ILE A 14 -7.44 -7.47 6.35
C ILE A 14 -7.79 -8.46 5.24
N ARG A 15 -8.94 -8.25 4.60
CA ARG A 15 -9.47 -9.17 3.59
C ARG A 15 -8.70 -9.18 2.26
N GLN A 16 -7.77 -8.24 2.05
CA GLN A 16 -7.12 -8.05 0.76
C GLN A 16 -5.61 -8.07 0.84
N GLY A 17 -4.98 -8.52 -0.23
CA GLY A 17 -3.53 -8.52 -0.36
C GLY A 17 -3.14 -8.73 -1.81
N VAL A 18 -3.30 -7.72 -2.65
CA VAL A 18 -2.93 -7.80 -4.07
C VAL A 18 -1.43 -7.56 -4.26
N VAL A 19 -0.85 -8.22 -5.25
CA VAL A 19 0.53 -8.03 -5.66
C VAL A 19 0.64 -6.78 -6.56
N CYS A 20 1.83 -6.21 -6.69
CA CYS A 20 2.09 -5.09 -7.61
C CYS A 20 1.62 -5.41 -9.04
N PRO A 21 0.92 -4.50 -9.75
CA PRO A 21 0.52 -4.70 -11.14
C PRO A 21 1.67 -5.08 -12.06
N LEU A 22 2.85 -4.49 -11.89
CA LEU A 22 4.03 -4.82 -12.71
C LEU A 22 4.42 -6.29 -12.55
N ALA A 23 4.48 -6.78 -11.32
CA ALA A 23 4.78 -8.19 -11.06
C ALA A 23 3.67 -9.13 -11.60
N GLN A 24 2.40 -8.70 -11.56
CA GLN A 24 1.29 -9.43 -12.17
C GLN A 24 1.42 -9.53 -13.69
N THR A 25 1.88 -8.46 -14.35
CA THR A 25 1.96 -8.35 -15.82
C THR A 25 3.28 -8.79 -16.42
N LEU A 26 4.31 -9.10 -15.62
CA LEU A 26 5.59 -9.64 -16.11
C LEU A 26 5.39 -10.82 -17.07
N ALA A 27 4.43 -11.70 -16.78
CA ALA A 27 4.09 -12.85 -17.62
C ALA A 27 3.68 -12.49 -19.07
N ASN A 28 3.25 -11.25 -19.29
CA ASN A 28 2.83 -10.68 -20.57
C ASN A 28 3.89 -9.75 -21.18
N VAL A 29 4.66 -9.03 -20.35
CA VAL A 29 5.68 -8.07 -20.81
C VAL A 29 6.96 -8.77 -21.29
N VAL A 30 7.41 -9.82 -20.60
CA VAL A 30 8.63 -10.51 -21.02
C VAL A 30 8.50 -11.15 -22.41
N PRO A 31 7.39 -11.84 -22.80
CA PRO A 31 7.29 -12.37 -24.16
C PRO A 31 7.16 -11.32 -25.26
N SER A 32 6.83 -10.05 -24.95
CA SER A 32 6.86 -8.97 -25.94
C SER A 32 8.26 -8.42 -26.20
N THR A 33 9.21 -8.68 -25.31
CA THR A 33 10.62 -8.25 -25.42
C THR A 33 11.56 -9.40 -25.79
N ILE A 34 11.27 -10.61 -25.30
CA ILE A 34 12.05 -11.81 -25.55
C ILE A 34 11.24 -12.78 -26.41
N ASN A 35 11.73 -13.03 -27.64
CA ASN A 35 11.17 -14.08 -28.48
C ASN A 35 11.68 -15.46 -28.04
N PHE A 36 10.96 -16.10 -27.13
CA PHE A 36 11.31 -17.43 -26.60
C PHE A 36 11.40 -18.53 -27.67
N ASN A 37 10.67 -18.41 -28.79
CA ASN A 37 10.73 -19.39 -29.87
C ASN A 37 12.12 -19.44 -30.52
N ASN A 38 12.82 -18.30 -30.60
CA ASN A 38 14.20 -18.24 -31.12
C ASN A 38 15.18 -19.02 -30.24
N TYR A 39 14.84 -19.25 -28.97
CA TYR A 39 15.64 -20.03 -28.01
C TYR A 39 15.13 -21.48 -27.86
N GLY A 40 14.16 -21.91 -28.67
CA GLY A 40 13.53 -23.24 -28.53
C GLY A 40 12.79 -23.41 -27.19
N ALA A 41 12.44 -22.32 -26.52
CA ALA A 41 11.84 -22.33 -25.19
C ALA A 41 10.33 -22.04 -25.27
N LYS A 42 9.55 -22.77 -24.47
CA LYS A 42 8.11 -22.49 -24.29
C LYS A 42 7.88 -21.76 -22.97
N LEU A 43 7.30 -20.57 -23.05
CA LEU A 43 6.90 -19.81 -21.86
C LEU A 43 5.56 -20.33 -21.32
N TYR A 44 5.55 -20.75 -20.06
CA TYR A 44 4.32 -21.04 -19.31
C TYR A 44 3.96 -19.83 -18.45
N SER A 45 2.77 -19.26 -18.67
CA SER A 45 2.26 -18.07 -17.98
C SER A 45 0.97 -18.33 -17.20
N PRO A 46 0.99 -19.19 -16.16
CA PRO A 46 -0.20 -19.47 -15.37
C PRO A 46 -0.60 -18.26 -14.52
N VAL A 47 -1.90 -18.02 -14.38
CA VAL A 47 -2.44 -17.08 -13.39
C VAL A 47 -2.62 -17.82 -12.08
N ILE A 48 -2.05 -17.29 -10.99
CA ILE A 48 -2.04 -17.92 -9.67
C ILE A 48 -2.64 -16.97 -8.63
N TYR A 49 -3.56 -17.50 -7.83
CA TYR A 49 -4.20 -16.81 -6.72
C TYR A 49 -3.78 -17.48 -5.41
N PHE A 50 -2.93 -16.83 -4.61
CA PHE A 50 -2.61 -17.32 -3.25
C PHE A 50 -3.57 -16.75 -2.20
N GLY A 51 -4.21 -15.62 -2.46
CA GLY A 51 -5.09 -14.92 -1.53
C GLY A 51 -6.54 -15.40 -1.51
N ARG A 52 -6.96 -16.22 -2.48
CA ARG A 52 -8.35 -16.73 -2.60
C ARG A 52 -8.57 -18.09 -1.93
N GLY A 53 -7.63 -18.48 -1.08
CA GLY A 53 -7.64 -19.74 -0.34
C GLY A 53 -7.23 -20.98 -1.14
N PRO A 54 -7.09 -22.14 -0.47
CA PRO A 54 -6.45 -23.34 -1.04
C PRO A 54 -7.17 -23.93 -2.25
N LYS A 55 -8.50 -23.76 -2.34
CA LYS A 55 -9.31 -24.30 -3.44
C LYS A 55 -8.96 -23.63 -4.77
N GLU A 56 -8.89 -22.30 -4.81
CA GLU A 56 -8.57 -21.55 -6.02
C GLU A 56 -7.09 -21.67 -6.39
N LEU A 57 -6.18 -21.75 -5.41
CA LEU A 57 -4.78 -22.07 -5.65
C LEU A 57 -4.63 -23.41 -6.36
N ARG A 58 -5.24 -24.49 -5.82
CA ARG A 58 -5.23 -25.82 -6.45
C ARG A 58 -5.84 -25.81 -7.85
N ARG A 59 -6.94 -25.07 -8.06
CA ARG A 59 -7.55 -24.91 -9.38
C ARG A 59 -6.59 -24.28 -10.38
N SER A 60 -5.91 -23.22 -9.98
CA SER A 60 -4.89 -22.51 -10.78
C SER A 60 -3.73 -23.42 -11.16
N LEU A 61 -3.22 -24.19 -10.20
CA LEU A 61 -2.12 -25.15 -10.41
C LEU A 61 -2.55 -26.36 -11.28
N ARG A 62 -3.80 -26.80 -11.20
CA ARG A 62 -4.35 -27.83 -12.09
C ARG A 62 -4.37 -27.39 -13.55
N THR A 63 -4.67 -26.12 -13.81
CA THR A 63 -4.60 -25.54 -15.17
C THR A 63 -3.18 -25.60 -15.71
N LEU A 64 -2.17 -25.22 -14.91
CA LEU A 64 -0.76 -25.36 -15.28
C LEU A 64 -0.39 -26.83 -15.52
N GLY A 65 -0.81 -27.74 -14.65
CA GLY A 65 -0.45 -29.15 -14.77
C GLY A 65 -1.01 -29.82 -16.04
N LYS A 66 -2.17 -29.39 -16.54
CA LYS A 66 -2.67 -29.82 -17.87
C LYS A 66 -1.69 -29.42 -18.99
N GLN A 67 -1.12 -28.22 -18.93
CA GLN A 67 -0.15 -27.74 -19.92
C GLN A 67 1.20 -28.48 -19.83
N LEU A 68 1.55 -28.96 -18.63
CA LEU A 68 2.73 -29.78 -18.36
C LEU A 68 2.48 -31.29 -18.53
N LYS A 69 1.26 -31.71 -18.86
CA LYS A 69 0.85 -33.12 -19.00
C LYS A 69 1.11 -33.96 -17.74
N VAL A 70 0.91 -33.38 -16.55
CA VAL A 70 1.07 -34.07 -15.26
C VAL A 70 -0.28 -34.46 -14.65
N SER A 71 -0.30 -35.57 -13.91
CA SER A 71 -1.54 -36.09 -13.30
C SER A 71 -2.04 -35.20 -12.15
N PRO A 72 -3.37 -35.13 -11.90
CA PRO A 72 -3.92 -34.38 -10.76
C PRO A 72 -3.34 -34.78 -9.41
N PHE A 73 -3.04 -36.08 -9.23
CA PHE A 73 -2.40 -36.59 -8.01
C PHE A 73 -0.99 -36.04 -7.82
N ALA A 74 -0.19 -35.97 -8.89
CA ALA A 74 1.15 -35.39 -8.84
C ALA A 74 1.10 -33.89 -8.51
N ILE A 75 0.11 -33.15 -9.05
CA ILE A 75 -0.09 -31.72 -8.76
C ILE A 75 -0.46 -31.51 -7.29
N GLU A 76 -1.38 -32.30 -6.75
CA GLU A 76 -1.77 -32.19 -5.34
C GLU A 76 -0.59 -32.47 -4.41
N ARG A 77 0.18 -33.53 -4.71
CA ARG A 77 1.39 -33.86 -3.96
C ARG A 77 2.42 -32.72 -4.02
N ALA A 78 2.66 -32.17 -5.20
CA ALA A 78 3.60 -31.06 -5.39
C ALA A 78 3.14 -29.78 -4.68
N THR A 79 1.84 -29.48 -4.72
CA THR A 79 1.24 -28.32 -4.04
C THR A 79 1.47 -28.42 -2.53
N ARG A 80 1.14 -29.57 -1.92
CA ARG A 80 1.35 -29.79 -0.49
C ARG A 80 2.83 -29.69 -0.09
N CYS A 81 3.73 -30.25 -0.90
CA CYS A 81 5.17 -30.11 -0.68
C CYS A 81 5.61 -28.63 -0.73
N GLY A 82 5.11 -27.87 -1.71
CA GLY A 82 5.38 -26.44 -1.85
C GLY A 82 4.85 -25.60 -0.67
N GLU A 83 3.61 -25.83 -0.25
CA GLU A 83 3.00 -25.16 0.91
C GLU A 83 3.79 -25.45 2.19
N THR A 84 4.20 -26.70 2.40
CA THR A 84 5.01 -27.11 3.55
C THR A 84 6.38 -26.44 3.52
N ALA A 85 7.06 -26.44 2.37
CA ALA A 85 8.36 -25.79 2.22
C ALA A 85 8.27 -24.27 2.46
N MET A 86 7.25 -23.62 1.90
CA MET A 86 7.00 -22.18 2.11
C MET A 86 6.72 -21.87 3.58
N THR A 87 5.90 -22.67 4.25
CA THR A 87 5.58 -22.51 5.68
C THR A 87 6.83 -22.67 6.54
N ASN A 88 7.64 -23.70 6.27
CA ASN A 88 8.88 -23.94 7.00
C ASN A 88 9.90 -22.82 6.76
N PHE A 89 9.98 -22.29 5.54
CA PHE A 89 10.84 -21.16 5.22
C PHE A 89 10.47 -19.92 6.05
N TYR A 90 9.21 -19.48 6.03
CA TYR A 90 8.78 -18.32 6.82
C TYR A 90 8.95 -18.55 8.33
N ARG A 91 8.63 -19.75 8.83
CA ARG A 91 8.86 -20.10 10.25
C ARG A 91 10.34 -19.99 10.62
N THR A 92 11.23 -20.47 9.76
CA THR A 92 12.69 -20.44 10.00
C THR A 92 13.21 -19.01 10.02
N ILE A 93 12.77 -18.19 9.06
CA ILE A 93 13.13 -16.76 9.00
C ILE A 93 12.67 -16.02 10.26
N GLN A 94 11.42 -16.21 10.68
CA GLN A 94 10.90 -15.57 11.89
C GLN A 94 11.59 -16.08 13.16
N ALA A 95 11.91 -17.37 13.24
CA ALA A 95 12.66 -17.93 14.37
C ALA A 95 14.05 -17.30 14.46
N ARG A 96 14.75 -17.19 13.32
CA ARG A 96 16.06 -16.52 13.25
C ARG A 96 15.97 -15.04 13.62
N GLY A 97 14.92 -14.35 13.16
CA GLY A 97 14.66 -12.97 13.54
C GLY A 97 14.48 -12.79 15.04
N ARG A 98 13.65 -13.63 15.67
CA ARG A 98 13.46 -13.62 17.14
C ARG A 98 14.76 -13.88 17.90
N GLU A 99 15.57 -14.83 17.45
CA GLU A 99 16.87 -15.13 18.05
C GLU A 99 17.78 -13.89 18.03
N ILE A 100 17.89 -13.21 16.89
CA ILE A 100 18.70 -11.99 16.75
C ILE A 100 18.16 -10.86 17.62
N MET A 101 16.84 -10.64 17.63
CA MET A 101 16.22 -9.59 18.44
C MET A 101 16.39 -9.79 19.95
N GLN A 102 16.47 -11.06 20.41
CA GLN A 102 16.77 -11.41 21.80
C GLN A 102 18.23 -11.19 22.18
N GLN A 103 19.15 -11.38 21.22
CA GLN A 103 20.59 -11.15 21.43
C GLN A 103 20.97 -9.67 21.35
N LEU A 104 20.12 -8.83 20.74
CA LEU A 104 20.38 -7.40 20.56
C LEU A 104 20.37 -6.65 21.90
N GLY A 105 21.53 -6.12 22.29
CA GLY A 105 21.69 -5.33 23.51
C GLY A 105 20.85 -4.04 23.53
N PRO A 106 20.60 -3.43 24.70
CA PRO A 106 19.76 -2.24 24.83
C PRO A 106 20.34 -1.00 24.14
N GLN A 107 21.65 -0.96 23.89
CA GLN A 107 22.37 0.14 23.23
C GLN A 107 22.85 -0.24 21.83
N GLU A 108 22.59 -1.46 21.37
CA GLU A 108 22.96 -1.91 20.03
C GLU A 108 21.92 -1.46 19.02
N LEU A 109 22.38 -1.11 17.81
CA LEU A 109 21.51 -0.75 16.70
C LEU A 109 21.51 -1.84 15.65
N ALA A 110 20.32 -2.20 15.19
CA ALA A 110 20.12 -3.03 14.01
C ALA A 110 19.47 -2.21 12.89
N MET A 111 20.09 -2.28 11.71
CA MET A 111 19.63 -1.65 10.49
C MET A 111 18.68 -2.60 9.75
N VAL A 112 17.38 -2.27 9.79
CA VAL A 112 16.34 -3.05 9.13
C VAL A 112 16.22 -2.62 7.67
N ILE A 113 16.52 -3.53 6.76
CA ILE A 113 16.34 -3.35 5.33
C ILE A 113 14.86 -3.54 5.01
N VAL A 114 14.15 -2.43 4.81
CA VAL A 114 12.75 -2.40 4.40
C VAL A 114 12.70 -2.39 2.88
N SER A 115 12.26 -3.49 2.28
CA SER A 115 12.26 -3.64 0.82
C SER A 115 11.34 -4.75 0.38
N ARG A 116 11.01 -4.79 -0.92
CA ARG A 116 10.34 -5.94 -1.52
C ARG A 116 11.38 -7.04 -1.83
N PRO A 117 11.00 -8.33 -1.89
CA PRO A 117 11.95 -9.42 -2.12
C PRO A 117 12.83 -9.27 -3.37
N TYR A 118 12.27 -8.74 -4.45
CA TYR A 118 13.01 -8.51 -5.70
C TYR A 118 14.04 -7.36 -5.61
N ASN A 119 13.94 -6.51 -4.58
CA ASN A 119 14.98 -5.52 -4.25
C ASN A 119 15.92 -6.10 -3.19
N GLY A 120 15.38 -6.53 -2.06
CA GLY A 120 16.15 -6.83 -0.86
C GLY A 120 17.07 -8.04 -0.95
N PHE A 121 16.76 -9.02 -1.80
CA PHE A 121 17.46 -10.31 -1.81
C PHE A 121 18.39 -10.52 -3.00
N ASP A 122 18.43 -9.60 -3.95
CA ASP A 122 19.39 -9.62 -5.05
C ASP A 122 20.53 -8.64 -4.76
N PRO A 123 21.79 -9.12 -4.60
CA PRO A 123 22.93 -8.26 -4.27
C PRO A 123 23.32 -7.29 -5.38
N GLY A 124 22.92 -7.54 -6.64
CA GLY A 124 23.10 -6.60 -7.75
C GLY A 124 22.07 -5.49 -7.70
N VAL A 125 20.81 -5.81 -7.43
CA VAL A 125 19.73 -4.82 -7.35
C VAL A 125 19.83 -3.93 -6.11
N ASN A 126 20.15 -4.49 -4.93
CA ASN A 126 20.28 -3.68 -3.72
C ASN A 126 21.68 -3.09 -3.50
N LEU A 127 22.57 -3.09 -4.50
CA LEU A 127 23.94 -2.58 -4.38
C LEU A 127 24.72 -3.21 -3.21
N ASN A 128 24.39 -4.46 -2.85
CA ASN A 128 24.93 -5.21 -1.72
C ASN A 128 24.92 -4.42 -0.38
N LEU A 129 23.91 -3.56 -0.18
CA LEU A 129 23.76 -2.72 1.02
C LEU A 129 23.93 -3.49 2.34
N PRO A 130 23.37 -4.71 2.52
CA PRO A 130 23.56 -5.48 3.76
C PRO A 130 25.03 -5.81 4.05
N ARG A 131 25.85 -6.06 3.01
CA ARG A 131 27.29 -6.31 3.19
C ARG A 131 28.03 -5.02 3.54
N LYS A 132 27.69 -3.90 2.90
CA LYS A 132 28.31 -2.59 3.16
C LYS A 132 28.03 -2.13 4.60
N LEU A 133 26.80 -2.30 5.09
CA LEU A 133 26.45 -2.04 6.50
C LEU A 133 27.28 -2.87 7.48
N ARG A 134 27.47 -4.16 7.21
CA ARG A 134 28.33 -5.02 8.05
C ARG A 134 29.79 -4.56 8.04
N GLN A 135 30.30 -4.07 6.91
CA GLN A 135 31.65 -3.49 6.82
C GLN A 135 31.78 -2.19 7.65
N LEU A 136 30.69 -1.43 7.79
CA LEU A 136 30.58 -0.28 8.68
C LEU A 136 30.30 -0.66 10.15
N GLY A 137 30.39 -1.96 10.50
CA GLY A 137 30.19 -2.46 11.86
C GLY A 137 28.73 -2.47 12.32
N GLN A 138 27.76 -2.35 11.39
CA GLN A 138 26.33 -2.34 11.72
C GLN A 138 25.67 -3.66 11.38
N LEU A 139 24.82 -4.14 12.28
CA LEU A 139 24.02 -5.34 12.05
C LEU A 139 22.89 -5.00 11.07
N ALA A 140 22.94 -5.57 9.86
CA ALA A 140 21.86 -5.45 8.89
C ALA A 140 20.94 -6.69 8.96
N ILE A 141 19.62 -6.46 9.10
CA ILE A 141 18.60 -7.51 9.08
C ILE A 141 17.51 -7.18 8.06
N PRO A 142 16.93 -8.17 7.34
CA PRO A 142 15.78 -7.93 6.48
C PRO A 142 14.51 -7.71 7.32
N MET A 143 13.55 -6.92 6.81
CA MET A 143 12.28 -6.72 7.50
C MET A 143 11.51 -8.04 7.77
N ASP A 144 11.74 -9.08 6.98
CA ASP A 144 11.11 -10.40 7.17
C ASP A 144 11.53 -11.11 8.48
N PHE A 145 12.57 -10.62 9.17
CA PHE A 145 12.92 -11.10 10.51
C PHE A 145 11.98 -10.57 11.59
N LEU A 146 11.21 -9.53 11.29
CA LEU A 146 10.22 -8.95 12.19
C LEU A 146 8.89 -9.71 12.08
N PRO A 147 8.07 -9.74 13.15
CA PRO A 147 6.74 -10.35 13.13
C PRO A 147 5.71 -9.46 12.42
N LEU A 148 5.92 -9.21 11.12
CA LEU A 148 5.16 -8.23 10.31
C LEU A 148 3.65 -8.49 10.27
N ASP A 149 3.23 -9.74 10.44
CA ASP A 149 1.83 -10.17 10.34
C ASP A 149 1.14 -10.29 11.70
N GLU A 150 1.84 -9.99 12.80
CA GLU A 150 1.35 -10.09 14.18
C GLU A 150 1.08 -8.72 14.83
N VAL A 151 1.20 -7.63 14.06
CA VAL A 151 0.90 -6.27 14.51
C VAL A 151 -0.57 -6.14 14.91
N GLN A 152 -0.82 -5.61 16.10
CA GLN A 152 -2.16 -5.54 16.70
C GLN A 152 -3.00 -4.38 16.15
N ASP A 153 -2.41 -3.18 16.02
CA ASP A 153 -3.10 -2.02 15.43
C ASP A 153 -3.04 -2.10 13.90
N VAL A 154 -4.12 -2.60 13.31
CA VAL A 154 -4.25 -2.82 11.86
C VAL A 154 -5.03 -1.71 11.15
N GLU A 155 -5.52 -0.68 11.84
CA GLU A 155 -6.41 0.32 11.24
C GLU A 155 -5.73 1.10 10.11
N ASP A 156 -4.45 1.46 10.29
CA ASP A 156 -3.64 2.11 9.25
C ASP A 156 -3.19 1.14 8.13
N ILE A 157 -3.31 -0.17 8.34
CA ILE A 157 -2.83 -1.24 7.45
C ILE A 157 -3.98 -1.80 6.61
N LYS A 158 -5.16 -1.97 7.18
CA LYS A 158 -6.37 -2.50 6.54
C LYS A 158 -6.72 -1.85 5.19
N PRO A 159 -6.68 -0.51 5.05
CA PRO A 159 -7.00 0.13 3.76
C PRO A 159 -5.83 0.06 2.75
N MET A 160 -4.67 -0.49 3.13
CA MET A 160 -3.58 -0.78 2.21
C MET A 160 -3.83 -2.12 1.52
N TYR A 161 -4.37 -2.13 0.31
CA TYR A 161 -4.65 -3.40 -0.40
C TYR A 161 -3.39 -4.08 -0.97
N TRP A 162 -2.27 -3.37 -1.15
CA TRP A 162 -1.03 -4.01 -1.60
C TRP A 162 -0.41 -4.82 -0.46
N ARG A 163 -0.25 -6.15 -0.64
CA ARG A 163 0.28 -7.02 0.42
C ARG A 163 1.66 -6.60 0.92
N TYR A 164 2.55 -6.23 0.02
CA TYR A 164 3.87 -5.72 0.41
C TYR A 164 3.81 -4.33 1.03
N GLY A 165 2.81 -3.51 0.67
CA GLY A 165 2.54 -2.25 1.37
C GLY A 165 2.14 -2.50 2.82
N GLN A 166 1.29 -3.49 3.08
CA GLN A 166 0.94 -3.90 4.45
C GLN A 166 2.18 -4.31 5.24
N LYS A 167 3.02 -5.19 4.68
CA LYS A 167 4.28 -5.60 5.31
C LYS A 167 5.22 -4.42 5.63
N ILE A 168 5.35 -3.49 4.69
CA ILE A 168 6.20 -2.29 4.85
C ILE A 168 5.65 -1.38 5.97
N LEU A 169 4.33 -1.19 6.05
CA LEU A 169 3.70 -0.39 7.11
C LEU A 169 3.75 -1.08 8.48
N SER A 170 3.61 -2.41 8.53
CA SER A 170 3.87 -3.20 9.75
C SER A 170 5.33 -3.07 10.20
N ALA A 171 6.28 -3.12 9.26
CA ALA A 171 7.69 -2.92 9.57
C ALA A 171 7.95 -1.53 10.16
N ALA A 172 7.35 -0.48 9.57
CA ALA A 172 7.44 0.88 10.09
C ALA A 172 6.96 0.96 11.55
N GLU A 173 5.82 0.35 11.87
CA GLU A 173 5.26 0.30 13.22
C GLU A 173 6.22 -0.36 14.22
N LEU A 174 6.72 -1.55 13.87
CA LEU A 174 7.64 -2.32 14.72
C LEU A 174 8.98 -1.61 14.91
N ILE A 175 9.55 -1.05 13.84
CA ILE A 175 10.82 -0.32 13.87
C ILE A 175 10.67 0.95 14.72
N ARG A 176 9.57 1.68 14.56
CA ARG A 176 9.31 2.90 15.34
C ARG A 176 9.22 2.63 16.84
N ASN A 177 8.60 1.53 17.21
CA ASN A 177 8.32 1.18 18.62
C ASN A 177 9.52 0.53 19.34
N ASP A 178 10.56 0.09 18.61
CA ASP A 178 11.80 -0.43 19.20
C ASP A 178 12.98 0.54 18.97
N PRO A 179 13.51 1.21 20.02
CA PRO A 179 14.60 2.18 19.87
C PRO A 179 15.89 1.59 19.27
N ARG A 180 16.08 0.27 19.35
CA ARG A 180 17.25 -0.45 18.81
C ARG A 180 17.20 -0.64 17.29
N LEU A 181 16.05 -0.42 16.65
CA LEU A 181 15.87 -0.65 15.22
C LEU A 181 15.94 0.66 14.43
N GLN A 182 16.61 0.66 13.28
CA GLN A 182 16.64 1.81 12.35
C GLN A 182 16.29 1.35 10.95
N ALA A 183 15.47 2.11 10.23
CA ALA A 183 15.01 1.70 8.90
C ALA A 183 15.94 2.20 7.79
N ILE A 184 16.23 1.31 6.84
CA ILE A 184 16.79 1.63 5.53
C ILE A 184 15.79 1.13 4.50
N TYR A 185 15.01 2.06 3.93
CA TYR A 185 14.01 1.78 2.91
C TYR A 185 14.68 1.75 1.54
N VAL A 186 14.73 0.57 0.92
CA VAL A 186 15.18 0.39 -0.47
C VAL A 186 13.98 0.32 -1.43
N THR A 187 13.84 1.34 -2.27
CA THR A 187 12.81 1.42 -3.32
C THR A 187 13.45 1.51 -4.71
N ASN A 188 12.65 1.60 -5.77
CA ASN A 188 13.11 1.78 -7.15
C ASN A 188 12.55 3.05 -7.76
N PHE A 189 13.33 3.64 -8.68
CA PHE A 189 12.85 4.71 -9.53
C PHE A 189 11.57 4.27 -10.28
N GLY A 190 10.55 5.13 -10.29
CA GLY A 190 9.28 4.86 -10.95
C GLY A 190 8.40 3.79 -10.27
N CYS A 191 8.68 3.40 -9.02
CA CYS A 191 7.85 2.44 -8.30
C CYS A 191 6.44 3.00 -8.01
N GLY A 192 5.45 2.51 -8.77
CA GLY A 192 4.05 2.95 -8.67
C GLY A 192 3.47 2.83 -7.25
N PRO A 193 3.44 1.65 -6.61
CA PRO A 193 2.93 1.53 -5.24
C PRO A 193 3.67 2.43 -4.23
N ASP A 194 4.98 2.56 -4.36
CA ASP A 194 5.80 3.30 -3.39
C ASP A 194 5.59 4.82 -3.51
N SER A 195 5.11 5.32 -4.65
CA SER A 195 4.61 6.72 -4.76
C SER A 195 3.53 7.08 -3.73
N PHE A 196 2.88 6.09 -3.10
CA PHE A 196 1.95 6.29 -1.98
C PHE A 196 2.49 5.70 -0.67
N ILE A 197 3.05 4.48 -0.70
CA ILE A 197 3.52 3.81 0.52
C ILE A 197 4.59 4.63 1.24
N GLN A 198 5.44 5.37 0.52
CA GLN A 198 6.48 6.21 1.13
C GLN A 198 5.90 7.32 2.01
N HIS A 199 4.80 7.96 1.60
CA HIS A 199 4.12 8.97 2.43
C HIS A 199 3.58 8.37 3.72
N PHE A 200 2.93 7.21 3.63
CA PHE A 200 2.40 6.52 4.80
C PHE A 200 3.52 5.98 5.71
N PHE A 201 4.62 5.51 5.12
CA PHE A 201 5.80 5.08 5.87
C PHE A 201 6.43 6.26 6.60
N LYS A 202 6.60 7.40 5.94
CA LYS A 202 7.12 8.65 6.54
C LYS A 202 6.23 9.12 7.68
N ASP A 203 4.91 9.13 7.49
CA ASP A 203 3.95 9.50 8.54
C ASP A 203 4.05 8.55 9.74
N LYS A 204 4.13 7.23 9.50
CA LYS A 204 4.35 6.27 10.58
C LYS A 204 5.68 6.49 11.29
N MET A 205 6.77 6.74 10.57
CA MET A 205 8.10 6.95 11.13
C MET A 205 8.33 8.34 11.75
N ARG A 206 7.30 9.20 11.85
CA ARG A 206 7.43 10.53 12.49
C ARG A 206 8.09 10.43 13.88
N GLY A 207 9.07 11.29 14.11
CA GLY A 207 9.90 11.29 15.33
C GLY A 207 11.09 10.32 15.30
N LYS A 208 11.22 9.47 14.28
CA LYS A 208 12.35 8.54 14.12
C LYS A 208 12.97 8.63 12.72
N PRO A 209 14.25 9.03 12.60
CA PRO A 209 14.89 9.14 11.30
C PRO A 209 15.01 7.76 10.62
N TYR A 210 14.96 7.77 9.29
CA TYR A 210 15.23 6.61 8.46
C TYR A 210 15.96 7.05 7.19
N LEU A 211 16.68 6.11 6.57
CA LEU A 211 17.31 6.35 5.28
C LEU A 211 16.46 5.78 4.16
N GLU A 212 16.22 6.57 3.12
CA GLU A 212 15.61 6.10 1.89
C GLU A 212 16.66 6.04 0.78
N ILE A 213 16.76 4.87 0.13
CA ILE A 213 17.63 4.64 -1.01
C ILE A 213 16.76 4.22 -2.18
N GLU A 214 16.68 5.10 -3.18
CA GLU A 214 16.07 4.79 -4.46
C GLU A 214 17.12 4.21 -5.40
N ILE A 215 16.84 3.01 -5.91
CA ILE A 215 17.65 2.32 -6.91
C ILE A 215 17.12 2.60 -8.30
N ASP A 216 17.99 3.13 -9.15
CA ASP A 216 17.86 3.24 -10.61
C ASP A 216 19.01 2.51 -11.34
N GLU A 217 18.88 2.26 -12.65
CA GLU A 217 19.91 1.64 -13.50
C GLU A 217 21.26 2.37 -13.44
N HIS A 218 21.25 3.68 -13.21
CA HIS A 218 22.46 4.51 -13.10
C HIS A 218 23.03 4.62 -11.67
N SER A 219 22.50 3.86 -10.71
CA SER A 219 22.91 3.98 -9.31
C SER A 219 24.34 3.53 -9.11
N SER A 220 25.16 4.40 -8.51
CA SER A 220 26.55 4.07 -8.19
C SER A 220 26.69 3.46 -6.79
N ASP A 221 27.53 2.44 -6.73
CA ASP A 221 27.88 1.73 -5.50
C ASP A 221 28.55 2.64 -4.44
N VAL A 222 29.25 3.68 -4.89
CA VAL A 222 29.94 4.67 -4.05
C VAL A 222 28.95 5.67 -3.44
N GLY A 223 27.96 6.12 -4.22
CA GLY A 223 26.92 7.02 -3.73
C GLY A 223 26.08 6.40 -2.61
N ALA A 224 25.79 5.10 -2.70
CA ALA A 224 25.09 4.36 -1.66
C ALA A 224 25.87 4.29 -0.34
N VAL A 225 27.17 4.01 -0.39
CA VAL A 225 28.04 3.96 0.82
C VAL A 225 28.08 5.32 1.51
N THR A 226 28.28 6.41 0.75
CA THR A 226 28.37 7.76 1.33
C THR A 226 27.07 8.15 2.06
N ARG A 227 25.92 7.76 1.50
CA ARG A 227 24.61 7.97 2.16
C ARG A 227 24.45 7.14 3.44
N LEU A 228 24.95 5.90 3.45
CA LEU A 228 24.95 5.06 4.66
C LEU A 228 25.83 5.69 5.75
N GLU A 229 27.04 6.13 5.41
CA GLU A 229 27.96 6.78 6.36
C GLU A 229 27.36 8.06 6.94
N ALA A 230 26.81 8.93 6.09
CA ALA A 230 26.15 10.16 6.51
C ALA A 230 24.93 9.88 7.41
N PHE A 231 24.13 8.85 7.08
CA PHE A 231 23.01 8.45 7.92
C PHE A 231 23.49 7.95 9.29
N MET A 232 24.48 7.07 9.33
CA MET A 232 25.05 6.58 10.58
C MET A 232 25.62 7.68 11.46
N ASP A 233 26.25 8.69 10.86
CA ASP A 233 26.75 9.85 11.59
C ASP A 233 25.61 10.71 12.16
N SER A 234 24.54 10.90 11.38
CA SER A 234 23.34 11.63 11.84
C SER A 234 22.68 10.97 13.05
N LEU A 235 22.69 9.64 13.13
CA LEU A 235 22.08 8.89 14.23
C LEU A 235 22.78 9.09 15.58
N LYS A 236 24.08 9.43 15.60
CA LYS A 236 24.83 9.65 16.86
C LYS A 236 24.29 10.86 17.66
N ASN A 237 23.64 11.80 16.97
CA ASN A 237 23.20 13.07 17.55
C ASN A 237 21.67 13.17 17.72
N VAL A 238 20.92 12.12 17.40
CA VAL A 238 19.45 12.12 17.47
C VAL A 238 18.99 11.29 18.67
N PRO A 239 18.63 11.92 19.81
CA PRO A 239 17.98 11.19 20.89
C PRO A 239 16.62 10.69 20.39
N TYR A 240 16.32 9.42 20.64
CA TYR A 240 15.00 8.86 20.36
C TYR A 240 13.96 9.65 21.15
N GLN A 241 12.99 10.25 20.44
CA GLN A 241 11.83 10.87 21.07
C GLN A 241 10.61 9.99 20.82
N PRO A 242 9.93 9.50 21.88
CA PRO A 242 8.66 8.81 21.73
C PRO A 242 7.64 9.77 21.10
N PHE A 243 7.32 9.57 19.82
CA PHE A 243 6.28 10.35 19.16
C PHE A 243 4.92 9.72 19.43
N GLN A 244 4.10 10.38 20.25
CA GLN A 244 2.68 10.06 20.33
C GLN A 244 2.00 10.65 19.10
N LYS A 245 1.58 9.76 18.18
CA LYS A 245 0.73 10.18 17.06
C LYS A 245 -0.58 10.70 17.65
N PRO A 246 -0.95 11.98 17.47
CA PRO A 246 -2.31 12.41 17.79
C PRO A 246 -3.26 11.49 17.03
N ALA A 247 -4.36 11.09 17.66
CA ALA A 247 -5.33 10.19 17.04
C ALA A 247 -5.69 10.70 15.64
N SER A 248 -5.36 9.91 14.61
CA SER A 248 -5.65 10.30 13.23
C SER A 248 -7.15 10.58 13.10
N PRO A 249 -7.57 11.71 12.48
CA PRO A 249 -8.97 12.01 12.23
C PRO A 249 -9.66 10.97 11.33
N TYR A 250 -8.91 10.04 10.71
CA TYR A 250 -9.45 8.81 10.14
C TYR A 250 -10.41 8.08 11.11
N ARG A 251 -10.23 8.26 12.43
CA ARG A 251 -11.06 7.66 13.48
C ARG A 251 -12.44 8.30 13.66
N ARG A 252 -12.71 9.50 13.11
CA ARG A 252 -14.04 10.09 13.20
C ARG A 252 -14.88 9.58 12.03
N ARG A 253 -15.66 8.51 12.26
CA ARG A 253 -16.86 8.26 11.45
C ARG A 253 -17.61 9.58 11.34
N ILE A 254 -17.90 10.01 10.11
CA ILE A 254 -18.70 11.21 9.86
C ILE A 254 -20.03 11.01 10.56
N LYS A 255 -20.23 11.74 11.66
CA LYS A 255 -21.54 11.84 12.30
C LYS A 255 -22.31 12.82 11.43
N ASP A 256 -23.17 12.27 10.58
CA ASP A 256 -24.15 13.00 9.77
C ASP A 256 -23.62 13.72 8.49
N PRO A 257 -23.51 13.01 7.35
CA PRO A 257 -23.18 13.65 6.07
C PRO A 257 -24.24 14.63 5.56
N MET A 258 -25.48 14.62 6.11
CA MET A 258 -26.53 15.56 5.68
C MET A 258 -26.29 16.99 6.18
N GLN A 259 -25.34 17.22 7.09
CA GLN A 259 -25.05 18.53 7.68
C GLN A 259 -23.84 19.24 7.05
N ARG A 260 -23.22 18.67 6.01
CA ARG A 260 -22.02 19.23 5.38
C ARG A 260 -22.21 19.38 3.88
N LYS A 261 -21.62 20.43 3.31
CA LYS A 261 -21.49 20.59 1.87
C LYS A 261 -20.36 19.71 1.35
N ILE A 262 -20.66 18.85 0.38
CA ILE A 262 -19.71 17.90 -0.20
C ILE A 262 -19.12 18.46 -1.50
N PHE A 263 -17.80 18.63 -1.53
CA PHE A 263 -17.06 19.08 -2.71
C PHE A 263 -16.48 17.90 -3.49
N LEU A 264 -16.80 17.81 -4.78
CA LEU A 264 -16.32 16.77 -5.69
C LEU A 264 -15.26 17.35 -6.64
N PRO A 265 -14.09 16.73 -6.81
CA PRO A 265 -13.12 17.18 -7.81
C PRO A 265 -13.65 16.98 -9.24
N PRO A 266 -13.38 17.91 -10.18
CA PRO A 266 -13.85 17.84 -11.57
C PRO A 266 -13.01 16.87 -12.40
N MET A 267 -12.96 15.60 -12.00
CA MET A 267 -12.17 14.57 -12.69
C MET A 267 -12.66 14.29 -14.12
N THR A 268 -13.97 14.45 -14.35
CA THR A 268 -14.69 14.27 -15.61
C THR A 268 -16.10 14.85 -15.45
N ASP A 269 -16.79 15.15 -16.54
CA ASP A 269 -18.19 15.62 -16.56
C ASP A 269 -19.16 14.70 -15.77
N HIS A 270 -18.80 13.41 -15.57
CA HIS A 270 -19.57 12.51 -14.70
C HIS A 270 -19.66 13.01 -13.24
N ALA A 271 -18.75 13.89 -12.79
CA ALA A 271 -18.84 14.54 -11.49
C ALA A 271 -20.13 15.36 -11.37
N LEU A 272 -20.61 16.00 -12.45
CA LEU A 272 -21.87 16.75 -12.46
C LEU A 272 -23.07 15.83 -12.23
N ALA A 273 -23.05 14.63 -12.81
CA ALA A 273 -24.07 13.62 -12.57
C ALA A 273 -24.08 13.15 -11.10
N LEU A 274 -22.91 12.99 -10.48
CA LEU A 274 -22.80 12.65 -9.07
C LEU A 274 -23.30 13.78 -8.15
N VAL A 275 -22.95 15.04 -8.45
CA VAL A 275 -23.48 16.22 -7.74
C VAL A 275 -25.01 16.23 -7.82
N ALA A 276 -25.57 16.10 -9.02
CA ALA A 276 -27.02 16.07 -9.22
C ALA A 276 -27.69 14.91 -8.44
N ALA A 277 -27.05 13.74 -8.39
CA ALA A 277 -27.54 12.60 -7.63
C ALA A 277 -27.54 12.87 -6.11
N PHE A 278 -26.46 13.45 -5.57
CA PHE A 278 -26.40 13.85 -4.16
C PHE A 278 -27.48 14.88 -3.82
N GLN A 279 -27.64 15.91 -4.65
CA GLN A 279 -28.66 16.94 -4.48
C GLN A 279 -30.09 16.37 -4.54
N ALA A 280 -30.36 15.43 -5.45
CA ALA A 280 -31.64 14.73 -5.52
C ALA A 280 -31.93 13.90 -4.27
N CYS A 281 -30.90 13.44 -3.57
CA CYS A 281 -30.99 12.77 -2.27
C CYS A 281 -30.99 13.73 -1.06
N GLY A 282 -31.02 15.05 -1.28
CA GLY A 282 -31.05 16.05 -0.22
C GLY A 282 -29.69 16.35 0.42
N VAL A 283 -28.58 15.99 -0.24
CA VAL A 283 -27.22 16.29 0.22
C VAL A 283 -26.69 17.53 -0.52
N ASP A 284 -26.31 18.56 0.23
CA ASP A 284 -25.67 19.74 -0.34
C ASP A 284 -24.30 19.36 -0.93
N SER A 285 -24.13 19.61 -2.22
CA SER A 285 -22.92 19.21 -2.94
C SER A 285 -22.64 20.11 -4.13
N GLU A 286 -21.37 20.24 -4.47
CA GLU A 286 -20.88 21.06 -5.58
C GLU A 286 -19.62 20.44 -6.19
N ALA A 287 -19.45 20.59 -7.50
CA ALA A 287 -18.17 20.28 -8.14
C ALA A 287 -17.18 21.41 -7.85
N LEU A 288 -15.93 21.07 -7.53
CA LEU A 288 -14.86 22.06 -7.44
C LEU A 288 -14.65 22.71 -8.82
N PRO A 289 -14.19 23.98 -8.86
CA PRO A 289 -13.84 24.65 -10.12
C PRO A 289 -12.84 23.83 -10.93
N GLU A 290 -12.85 24.01 -12.26
CA GLU A 290 -11.89 23.35 -13.14
C GLU A 290 -10.44 23.60 -12.69
N SER A 291 -9.64 22.55 -12.72
CA SER A 291 -8.23 22.63 -12.35
C SER A 291 -7.47 23.56 -13.29
N ASP A 292 -6.76 24.53 -12.73
CA ASP A 292 -5.96 25.51 -13.47
C ASP A 292 -4.45 25.42 -13.11
N GLU A 293 -3.67 26.40 -13.57
CA GLU A 293 -2.23 26.45 -13.30
C GLU A 293 -1.94 26.56 -11.79
N GLU A 294 -2.77 27.28 -11.04
CA GLU A 294 -2.64 27.39 -9.59
C GLU A 294 -2.91 26.04 -8.91
N THR A 295 -3.95 25.30 -9.33
CA THR A 295 -4.18 23.92 -8.88
C THR A 295 -2.93 23.08 -9.06
N LEU A 296 -2.30 23.14 -10.24
CA LEU A 296 -1.11 22.34 -10.54
C LEU A 296 0.07 22.71 -9.63
N ILE A 297 0.31 24.01 -9.42
CA ILE A 297 1.37 24.52 -8.54
C ILE A 297 1.14 24.05 -7.09
N LEU A 298 -0.08 24.20 -6.58
CA LEU A 298 -0.46 23.75 -5.24
C LEU A 298 -0.32 22.23 -5.10
N GLY A 299 -0.82 21.45 -6.06
CA GLY A 299 -0.71 20.00 -6.06
C GLY A 299 0.74 19.52 -6.04
N ARG A 300 1.62 20.12 -6.84
CA ARG A 300 3.06 19.80 -6.88
C ARG A 300 3.79 20.13 -5.57
N LYS A 301 3.30 21.12 -4.81
CA LYS A 301 3.90 21.50 -3.52
C LYS A 301 3.79 20.39 -2.47
N TYR A 302 2.75 19.56 -2.52
CA TYR A 302 2.48 18.52 -1.52
C TYR A 302 2.70 17.08 -2.02
N THR A 303 3.08 16.92 -3.29
CA THR A 303 3.35 15.62 -3.91
C THR A 303 4.85 15.42 -4.13
N SER A 304 5.29 14.18 -4.29
CA SER A 304 6.69 13.87 -4.58
C SER A 304 7.03 13.95 -6.07
N GLY A 305 6.00 14.08 -6.94
CA GLY A 305 6.13 14.00 -8.39
C GLY A 305 6.12 12.56 -8.92
N LYS A 306 5.96 11.56 -8.05
CA LYS A 306 5.88 10.13 -8.41
C LYS A 306 4.43 9.63 -8.48
N GLU A 307 3.50 10.39 -7.91
CA GLU A 307 2.07 10.12 -7.92
C GLU A 307 1.50 10.31 -9.33
N CYS A 308 0.33 9.73 -9.60
CA CYS A 308 -0.34 9.95 -10.89
C CYS A 308 -0.70 11.43 -11.05
N TYR A 309 -0.63 11.95 -12.28
CA TYR A 309 -1.04 13.33 -12.57
C TYR A 309 -2.44 13.71 -12.04
N PRO A 310 -3.48 12.86 -12.15
CA PRO A 310 -4.78 13.15 -11.52
C PRO A 310 -4.73 13.28 -9.99
N CYS A 311 -3.81 12.59 -9.30
CA CYS A 311 -3.63 12.77 -7.85
C CYS A 311 -3.08 14.16 -7.53
N ILE A 312 -2.15 14.65 -8.35
CA ILE A 312 -1.58 15.99 -8.22
C ILE A 312 -2.69 17.04 -8.37
N LEU A 313 -3.50 16.95 -9.43
CA LEU A 313 -4.60 17.89 -9.68
C LEU A 313 -5.65 17.87 -8.57
N THR A 314 -6.21 16.69 -8.26
CA THR A 314 -7.29 16.60 -7.27
C THR A 314 -6.82 16.99 -5.85
N THR A 315 -5.56 16.74 -5.52
CA THR A 315 -4.95 17.27 -4.29
C THR A 315 -4.83 18.79 -4.33
N GLY A 316 -4.39 19.34 -5.46
CA GLY A 316 -4.33 20.79 -5.69
C GLY A 316 -5.69 21.46 -5.55
N ASP A 317 -6.75 20.87 -6.10
CA ASP A 317 -8.12 21.40 -5.99
C ASP A 317 -8.58 21.44 -4.54
N MET A 318 -8.32 20.38 -3.76
CA MET A 318 -8.65 20.36 -2.32
C MET A 318 -7.87 21.43 -1.55
N VAL A 319 -6.56 21.53 -1.79
CA VAL A 319 -5.70 22.52 -1.13
C VAL A 319 -6.14 23.95 -1.48
N LYS A 320 -6.44 24.21 -2.75
CA LYS A 320 -6.94 25.49 -3.24
C LYS A 320 -8.27 25.85 -2.55
N MET A 321 -9.18 24.88 -2.43
CA MET A 321 -10.47 25.08 -1.78
C MET A 321 -10.33 25.46 -0.30
N VAL A 322 -9.52 24.71 0.47
CA VAL A 322 -9.40 24.96 1.93
C VAL A 322 -8.70 26.28 2.26
N GLN A 323 -7.92 26.83 1.33
CA GLN A 323 -7.22 28.12 1.48
C GLN A 323 -8.11 29.34 1.20
N ARG A 324 -9.33 29.14 0.69
CA ARG A 324 -10.23 30.27 0.41
C ARG A 324 -10.71 30.91 1.72
N PRO A 325 -10.81 32.25 1.80
CA PRO A 325 -11.27 32.94 3.00
C PRO A 325 -12.71 32.59 3.42
N ASP A 326 -13.54 32.15 2.46
CA ASP A 326 -14.93 31.76 2.66
C ASP A 326 -15.12 30.26 2.95
N PHE A 327 -14.04 29.48 3.06
CA PHE A 327 -14.12 28.07 3.38
C PHE A 327 -14.45 27.85 4.85
N ASP A 328 -15.50 27.06 5.12
CA ASP A 328 -15.90 26.64 6.47
C ASP A 328 -15.53 25.17 6.74
N PRO A 329 -14.46 24.89 7.51
CA PRO A 329 -14.02 23.53 7.79
C PRO A 329 -15.03 22.67 8.58
N GLU A 330 -15.88 23.29 9.40
CA GLU A 330 -16.83 22.57 10.25
C GLU A 330 -18.06 22.09 9.48
N HIS A 331 -18.38 22.74 8.36
CA HIS A 331 -19.53 22.43 7.51
C HIS A 331 -19.16 21.94 6.10
N SER A 332 -17.88 21.64 5.86
CA SER A 332 -17.39 21.15 4.57
C SER A 332 -16.93 19.70 4.63
N ALA A 333 -17.03 18.99 3.51
CA ALA A 333 -16.48 17.65 3.29
C ALA A 333 -15.99 17.53 1.84
N PHE A 334 -15.03 16.64 1.59
CA PHE A 334 -14.60 16.29 0.23
C PHE A 334 -15.11 14.91 -0.17
N PHE A 335 -15.32 14.70 -1.46
CA PHE A 335 -15.58 13.40 -2.06
C PHE A 335 -14.35 12.94 -2.84
N MET A 336 -13.82 11.76 -2.50
CA MET A 336 -12.76 11.12 -3.28
C MET A 336 -12.95 9.61 -3.23
N PRO A 337 -13.55 9.00 -4.26
CA PRO A 337 -13.87 7.59 -4.20
C PRO A 337 -12.59 6.76 -4.10
N SER A 338 -12.70 5.64 -3.41
CA SER A 338 -11.64 4.67 -3.21
C SER A 338 -11.81 3.49 -4.14
N GLY A 339 -10.86 2.56 -4.12
CA GLY A 339 -10.87 1.35 -4.92
C GLY A 339 -10.10 0.23 -4.25
N TYR A 340 -10.51 -1.01 -4.57
CA TYR A 340 -9.93 -2.24 -4.01
C TYR A 340 -8.98 -2.97 -4.96
N GLY A 341 -8.73 -2.40 -6.14
CA GLY A 341 -7.79 -2.92 -7.12
C GLY A 341 -6.36 -2.42 -6.87
N PRO A 342 -5.34 -3.02 -7.49
CA PRO A 342 -3.95 -2.65 -7.30
C PRO A 342 -3.58 -1.28 -7.92
N CYS A 343 -4.58 -0.52 -8.38
CA CYS A 343 -4.46 0.82 -8.98
C CYS A 343 -4.21 1.86 -7.90
N ARG A 344 -3.20 2.72 -8.07
CA ARG A 344 -2.85 3.84 -7.19
C ARG A 344 -4.03 4.71 -6.73
N PHE A 345 -5.07 4.83 -7.57
CA PHE A 345 -6.30 5.58 -7.28
C PHE A 345 -6.91 5.28 -5.92
N GLY A 346 -6.95 4.00 -5.51
CA GLY A 346 -7.54 3.61 -4.23
C GLY A 346 -6.81 4.16 -2.99
N GLN A 347 -5.62 4.76 -3.14
CA GLN A 347 -4.88 5.39 -2.05
C GLN A 347 -4.95 6.93 -2.06
N TYR A 348 -5.62 7.56 -3.04
CA TYR A 348 -5.67 9.03 -3.16
C TYR A 348 -6.27 9.69 -1.92
N HIS A 349 -7.45 9.23 -1.50
CA HIS A 349 -8.15 9.80 -0.34
C HIS A 349 -7.30 9.74 0.94
N ARG A 350 -6.52 8.67 1.14
CA ARG A 350 -5.62 8.54 2.30
C ARG A 350 -4.45 9.50 2.24
N PHE A 351 -3.86 9.65 1.05
CA PHE A 351 -2.78 10.60 0.83
C PHE A 351 -3.27 12.04 1.02
N GLN A 352 -4.42 12.38 0.46
CA GLN A 352 -5.06 13.69 0.64
C GLN A 352 -5.45 13.95 2.10
N ARG A 353 -5.89 12.93 2.83
CA ARG A 353 -6.11 13.01 4.28
C ARG A 353 -4.84 13.41 5.03
N LEU A 354 -3.69 12.80 4.71
CA LEU A 354 -2.41 13.19 5.31
C LEU A 354 -2.10 14.67 5.06
N ILE A 355 -2.33 15.16 3.83
CA ILE A 355 -2.09 16.56 3.47
C ILE A 355 -3.02 17.49 4.25
N LEU A 356 -4.32 17.21 4.29
CA LEU A 356 -5.27 18.03 5.02
C LEU A 356 -4.94 18.06 6.52
N ASP A 357 -4.45 16.96 7.10
CA ASP A 357 -3.99 16.92 8.49
C ASP A 357 -2.76 17.80 8.70
N GLU A 358 -1.78 17.74 7.79
CA GLU A 358 -0.58 18.60 7.83
C GLU A 358 -0.92 20.09 7.68
N LEU A 359 -1.99 20.41 6.96
CA LEU A 359 -2.51 21.76 6.79
C LEU A 359 -3.42 22.24 7.93
N GLY A 360 -3.70 21.39 8.93
CA GLY A 360 -4.54 21.76 10.08
C GLY A 360 -6.05 21.60 9.86
N TYR A 361 -6.48 20.91 8.80
CA TYR A 361 -7.88 20.65 8.45
C TYR A 361 -8.35 19.24 8.84
N ALA A 362 -7.90 18.74 10.00
CA ALA A 362 -8.25 17.42 10.53
C ALA A 362 -9.77 17.18 10.69
N GLN A 363 -10.56 18.24 10.85
CA GLN A 363 -12.00 18.21 10.99
C GLN A 363 -12.78 18.02 9.68
N VAL A 364 -12.15 18.30 8.52
CA VAL A 364 -12.82 18.23 7.21
C VAL A 364 -12.77 16.79 6.72
N PRO A 365 -13.86 16.02 6.68
CA PRO A 365 -13.78 14.62 6.28
C PRO A 365 -13.61 14.46 4.76
N ILE A 366 -13.10 13.29 4.36
CA ILE A 366 -13.12 12.82 2.97
C ILE A 366 -14.05 11.62 2.90
N TYR A 367 -15.18 11.76 2.21
CA TYR A 367 -16.08 10.65 1.88
C TYR A 367 -15.47 9.86 0.72
N ALA A 368 -15.04 8.64 1.02
CA ALA A 368 -14.30 7.78 0.11
C ALA A 368 -15.00 6.43 -0.05
N PRO A 369 -16.19 6.40 -0.68
CA PRO A 369 -16.89 5.16 -0.93
C PRO A 369 -16.02 4.27 -1.81
N ASP A 370 -16.13 2.98 -1.59
CA ASP A 370 -15.31 1.98 -2.25
C ASP A 370 -16.20 0.90 -2.88
N GLN A 371 -15.63 -0.05 -3.63
CA GLN A 371 -16.41 -1.05 -4.36
C GLN A 371 -16.50 -2.42 -3.64
N SER A 372 -16.32 -2.48 -2.33
CA SER A 372 -16.35 -3.77 -1.61
C SER A 372 -17.72 -4.05 -1.03
N GLU A 373 -17.82 -5.25 -0.45
CA GLU A 373 -18.87 -5.63 0.48
C GLU A 373 -19.12 -4.57 1.57
N THR A 374 -18.09 -3.82 2.01
CA THR A 374 -18.25 -2.74 3.00
C THR A 374 -19.15 -1.62 2.51
N MET A 375 -19.05 -1.20 1.23
CA MET A 375 -20.01 -0.25 0.65
C MET A 375 -21.44 -0.80 0.70
N TYR A 376 -21.65 -2.07 0.36
CA TYR A 376 -22.98 -2.67 0.38
C TYR A 376 -23.52 -2.89 1.80
N GLU A 377 -22.65 -3.17 2.77
CA GLU A 377 -22.97 -3.21 4.21
C GLU A 377 -23.35 -1.81 4.72
N GLU A 378 -22.58 -0.78 4.37
CA GLU A 378 -22.84 0.62 4.73
C GLU A 378 -24.14 1.16 4.12
N LEU A 379 -24.49 0.72 2.91
CA LEU A 379 -25.76 1.03 2.26
C LEU A 379 -26.93 0.16 2.75
N GLY A 380 -26.70 -0.77 3.68
CA GLY A 380 -27.73 -1.67 4.21
C GLY A 380 -28.30 -2.65 3.18
N MET A 381 -27.57 -2.88 2.09
CA MET A 381 -27.96 -3.76 0.98
C MET A 381 -27.63 -5.23 1.26
N VAL A 382 -26.65 -5.50 2.12
CA VAL A 382 -26.30 -6.85 2.56
C VAL A 382 -26.93 -7.10 3.92
N GLY A 383 -27.89 -8.03 3.99
CA GLY A 383 -28.51 -8.48 5.25
C GLY A 383 -30.03 -8.32 5.37
N ARG A 384 -30.74 -7.73 4.39
CA ARG A 384 -32.21 -7.78 4.32
C ARG A 384 -32.66 -8.85 3.32
N THR A 385 -32.63 -10.11 3.73
CA THR A 385 -33.63 -11.17 3.42
C THR A 385 -33.19 -12.50 4.03
N GLY A 386 -33.28 -12.58 5.36
CA GLY A 386 -33.68 -13.83 6.00
C GLY A 386 -35.21 -13.90 6.02
N CYS A 387 -35.76 -15.06 5.68
CA CYS A 387 -37.18 -15.44 5.72
C CYS A 387 -38.14 -14.81 4.68
N CYS A 388 -38.56 -15.64 3.73
CA CYS A 388 -39.86 -15.65 3.05
C CYS A 388 -40.61 -14.30 2.90
N GLY A 389 -40.45 -13.64 1.76
CA GLY A 389 -41.33 -12.58 1.31
C GLY A 389 -40.94 -12.12 -0.10
N ARG A 390 -41.84 -12.28 -1.07
CA ARG A 390 -41.61 -11.94 -2.49
C ARG A 390 -41.23 -10.45 -2.66
N PRO A 391 -40.31 -10.09 -3.56
CA PRO A 391 -40.15 -8.71 -3.99
C PRO A 391 -41.20 -8.42 -5.06
N GLU A 392 -42.34 -7.87 -4.67
CA GLU A 392 -43.19 -7.12 -5.60
C GLU A 392 -42.84 -5.64 -5.51
N ARG A 393 -42.59 -5.05 -6.69
CA ARG A 393 -42.52 -3.61 -6.98
C ARG A 393 -41.26 -2.86 -6.53
N ALA A 394 -40.29 -2.81 -7.43
CA ALA A 394 -39.69 -1.54 -7.86
C ALA A 394 -38.82 -1.81 -9.10
N LEU A 395 -39.33 -1.47 -10.29
CA LEU A 395 -38.60 -1.06 -11.50
C LEU A 395 -39.63 -0.84 -12.61
N ARG A 396 -40.19 0.37 -12.61
CA ARG A 396 -40.67 1.04 -13.82
C ARG A 396 -40.12 2.46 -13.76
N VAL A 397 -38.98 2.66 -14.42
CA VAL A 397 -38.65 3.86 -15.18
C VAL A 397 -38.02 3.35 -16.47
#